data_AF-A0A819Z2K1-F1
#
_entry.id   AF-A0A819Z2K1-F1
#
_cell.length_a   1.000
_cell.length_b   1.000
_cell.length_c   1.000
_cell.angle_alpha   90.00
_cell.angle_beta   90.00
_cell.angle_gamma   90.00
#
_symmetry.space_group_name_H-M   'P 1'
#
loop_
_entity.id
_entity.type
_entity.pdbx_description
1 polymer ?
#
loop_
_entity_poly.entity_id
_entity_poly.type
_entity_poly.pdbx_seq_one_letter_code
_entity_poly.pdbx_strand_id
1 'polypeptide(L)'
;MDTDQQASTTPAVDLDINGDPKPFFVNANVTLDQHIQAQTTNLPRYLAALFSLDTNSVEIGQKAKACALAAAWCRHDHKLANNLLRHRRLFT
;
A
#
# COMPACT_ATOMS: atom_id res chain seq x y z
N MET A 1 36.96 -11.67 10.66
CA MET A 1 35.70 -12.38 10.33
C MET A 1 34.68 -11.28 10.30
N ASP A 2 34.59 -10.63 9.15
CA ASP A 2 33.83 -9.39 9.00
C ASP A 2 32.66 -9.74 8.09
N THR A 3 31.55 -10.08 8.72
CA THR A 3 30.30 -10.36 8.04
C THR A 3 29.59 -9.03 7.85
N ASP A 4 29.98 -8.29 6.81
CA ASP A 4 29.22 -7.15 6.33
C ASP A 4 27.82 -7.64 5.95
N GLN A 5 26.83 -7.19 6.71
CA GLN A 5 25.41 -7.39 6.43
C GLN A 5 25.10 -6.75 5.08
N GLN A 6 24.99 -7.58 4.06
CA GLN A 6 24.47 -7.20 2.76
C GLN A 6 22.99 -6.84 2.92
N ALA A 7 22.73 -5.55 3.15
CA ALA A 7 21.40 -4.97 3.04
C ALA A 7 20.84 -5.37 1.67
N SER A 8 19.85 -6.24 1.68
CA SER A 8 19.27 -6.81 0.48
C SER A 8 18.46 -5.72 -0.21
N THR A 9 19.08 -4.95 -1.11
CA THR A 9 18.39 -3.96 -1.93
C THR A 9 17.54 -4.71 -2.95
N THR A 10 16.34 -5.12 -2.55
CA THR A 10 15.33 -5.59 -3.50
C THR A 10 15.05 -4.43 -4.46
N PRO A 11 15.19 -4.60 -5.79
CA PRO A 11 14.95 -3.51 -6.72
C PRO A 11 13.53 -2.98 -6.53
N ALA A 12 13.41 -1.66 -6.36
CA ALA A 12 12.11 -1.01 -6.26
C ALA A 12 11.35 -1.27 -7.56
N VAL A 13 10.19 -1.92 -7.45
CA VAL A 13 9.33 -2.21 -8.59
C VAL A 13 8.80 -0.87 -9.12
N ASP A 14 8.95 -0.61 -10.42
CA ASP A 14 8.34 0.56 -11.04
C ASP A 14 6.83 0.35 -11.13
N LEU A 15 6.06 1.20 -10.45
CA LEU A 15 4.62 1.05 -10.26
C LEU A 15 3.89 2.32 -10.68
N ASP A 16 2.89 2.16 -11.56
CA ASP A 16 2.08 3.27 -12.04
C ASP A 16 0.64 3.17 -11.54
N ILE A 17 0.27 4.08 -10.63
CA ILE A 17 -1.10 4.16 -10.10
C ILE A 17 -2.13 4.50 -11.18
N ASN A 18 -1.74 5.16 -12.28
CA ASN A 18 -2.61 5.54 -13.39
C ASN A 18 -2.69 4.48 -14.51
N GLY A 19 -1.82 3.48 -14.46
CA GLY A 19 -1.85 2.31 -15.34
C GLY A 19 -2.54 1.15 -14.64
N ASP A 20 -1.76 0.31 -13.94
CA ASP A 20 -2.25 -0.82 -13.16
C ASP A 20 -2.05 -0.58 -11.66
N PRO A 21 -3.13 -0.31 -10.89
CA PRO A 21 -3.04 -0.08 -9.46
C PRO A 21 -2.95 -1.38 -8.63
N LYS A 22 -3.23 -2.56 -9.22
CA LYS A 22 -3.29 -3.84 -8.48
C LYS A 22 -1.97 -4.22 -7.81
N PRO A 23 -0.78 -4.08 -8.44
CA PRO A 23 0.48 -4.51 -7.85
C PRO A 23 0.82 -3.83 -6.52
N PHE A 24 0.31 -2.62 -6.25
CA PHE A 24 0.46 -1.95 -4.95
C PHE A 24 -0.09 -2.77 -3.77
N PHE A 25 -1.04 -3.68 -4.03
CA PHE A 25 -1.78 -4.40 -2.99
C PHE A 25 -1.43 -5.90 -2.92
N VAL A 26 -0.98 -6.48 -4.03
CA VAL A 26 -0.71 -7.92 -4.14
C VAL A 26 0.78 -8.26 -4.20
N ASN A 27 1.66 -7.29 -4.48
CA ASN A 27 3.11 -7.52 -4.50
C ASN A 27 3.71 -7.30 -3.11
N ALA A 28 4.49 -8.27 -2.62
CA ALA A 28 5.12 -8.22 -1.29
C ALA A 28 6.24 -7.16 -1.18
N ASN A 29 6.83 -6.75 -2.31
CA ASN A 29 8.00 -5.88 -2.36
C ASN A 29 7.67 -4.39 -2.44
N VAL A 30 6.39 -4.02 -2.36
CA VAL A 30 5.97 -2.60 -2.35
C VAL A 30 6.36 -1.94 -1.03
N THR A 31 6.90 -0.74 -1.12
CA THR A 31 7.40 0.04 0.03
C THR A 31 6.37 1.07 0.51
N LEU A 32 6.52 1.54 1.75
CA LEU A 32 5.68 2.61 2.29
C LEU A 32 5.71 3.88 1.42
N ASP A 33 6.88 4.28 0.93
CA ASP A 33 7.04 5.47 0.08
C ASP A 33 6.26 5.34 -1.23
N GLN A 34 6.21 4.14 -1.81
CA GLN A 34 5.39 3.88 -3.00
C GLN A 34 3.90 4.03 -2.71
N HIS A 35 3.44 3.60 -1.53
CA HIS A 35 2.06 3.83 -1.09
C HIS A 35 1.77 5.31 -0.85
N ILE A 36 2.69 6.06 -0.22
CA ILE A 36 2.57 7.52 -0.02
C ILE A 36 2.46 8.22 -1.38
N GLN A 37 3.37 7.89 -2.31
CA GLN A 37 3.39 8.46 -3.65
C GLN A 37 2.10 8.15 -4.40
N ALA A 38 1.64 6.89 -4.40
CA ALA A 38 0.41 6.51 -5.09
C ALA A 38 -0.83 7.24 -4.56
N GLN A 39 -0.98 7.34 -3.24
CA GLN A 39 -2.08 8.08 -2.64
C GLN A 39 -2.00 9.58 -2.92
N THR A 40 -0.79 10.15 -3.02
CA THR A 40 -0.60 11.58 -3.33
C THR A 40 -0.89 11.86 -4.81
N THR A 41 -0.42 10.99 -5.70
CA THR A 41 -0.61 11.12 -7.15
C THR A 41 -2.07 10.93 -7.56
N ASN A 42 -2.75 9.89 -7.06
CA ASN A 42 -4.14 9.60 -7.44
C ASN A 42 -4.89 8.85 -6.34
N LEU A 43 -5.31 9.59 -5.31
CA LEU A 43 -6.07 9.02 -4.20
C LEU A 43 -7.37 8.31 -4.63
N PRO A 44 -8.23 8.90 -5.49
CA PRO A 44 -9.49 8.24 -5.87
C PRO A 44 -9.27 6.87 -6.50
N ARG A 45 -8.29 6.76 -7.42
CA ARG A 45 -7.97 5.48 -8.06
C ARG A 45 -7.34 4.50 -7.09
N TYR A 46 -6.46 4.95 -6.21
CA TYR A 46 -5.86 4.13 -5.18
C TYR A 46 -6.92 3.48 -4.27
N LEU A 47 -7.88 4.26 -3.79
CA LEU A 47 -8.96 3.76 -2.95
C LEU A 47 -9.94 2.88 -3.72
N ALA A 48 -10.29 3.25 -4.96
CA ALA A 48 -11.13 2.41 -5.80
C ALA A 48 -10.50 1.03 -6.02
N ALA A 49 -9.18 0.96 -6.24
CA ALA A 49 -8.47 -0.30 -6.39
C ALA A 49 -8.48 -1.12 -5.08
N LEU A 50 -8.11 -0.51 -3.95
CA LEU A 50 -8.12 -1.17 -2.63
C LEU A 50 -9.50 -1.78 -2.31
N PHE A 51 -10.57 -0.99 -2.43
CA PHE A 51 -11.92 -1.45 -2.13
C PHE A 51 -12.49 -2.41 -3.18
N SER A 52 -12.09 -2.28 -4.45
CA SER A 52 -12.49 -3.24 -5.49
C SER A 52 -11.85 -4.61 -5.23
N LEU A 53 -10.57 -4.65 -4.85
CA LEU A 53 -9.90 -5.90 -4.51
C LEU A 53 -10.55 -6.57 -3.30
N ASP A 54 -10.84 -5.81 -2.24
CA ASP A 54 -11.56 -6.30 -1.06
C ASP A 54 -12.96 -6.83 -1.41
N THR A 55 -13.74 -6.07 -2.19
CA THR A 55 -15.10 -6.45 -2.62
C THR A 55 -15.09 -7.74 -3.44
N ASN A 56 -14.07 -7.94 -4.28
CA ASN A 56 -13.91 -9.14 -5.10
C ASN A 56 -13.19 -10.28 -4.36
N SER A 57 -12.98 -10.17 -3.05
CA SER A 57 -12.29 -11.18 -2.22
C SER A 57 -10.90 -11.55 -2.74
N VAL A 58 -10.22 -10.60 -3.41
CA VAL A 58 -8.81 -10.77 -3.79
C VAL A 58 -7.98 -10.55 -2.53
N GLU A 59 -7.09 -11.50 -2.26
CA GLU A 59 -6.20 -11.39 -1.10
C GLU A 59 -5.29 -10.17 -1.23
N ILE A 60 -5.37 -9.29 -0.22
CA ILE A 60 -4.49 -8.12 -0.09
C ILE A 60 -3.49 -8.42 1.02
N GLY A 61 -2.21 -8.31 0.72
CA GLY A 61 -1.16 -8.61 1.68
C GLY A 61 -1.26 -7.74 2.95
N GLN A 62 -1.04 -8.34 4.12
CA GLN A 62 -1.09 -7.63 5.40
C GLN A 62 -0.13 -6.44 5.45
N LYS A 63 1.07 -6.59 4.87
CA LYS A 63 2.03 -5.49 4.70
C LYS A 63 1.44 -4.34 3.87
N ALA A 64 0.77 -4.64 2.75
CA ALA A 64 0.16 -3.61 1.91
C ALA A 64 -0.97 -2.86 2.63
N LYS A 65 -1.80 -3.56 3.41
CA LYS A 65 -2.82 -2.95 4.28
C LYS A 65 -2.20 -2.02 5.33
N ALA A 66 -1.16 -2.48 6.03
CA ALA A 66 -0.42 -1.67 6.99
C ALA A 66 0.23 -0.44 6.34
N CYS A 67 0.86 -0.60 5.16
CA CYS A 67 1.45 0.49 4.41
C CYS A 67 0.40 1.48 3.89
N ALA A 68 -0.76 1.03 3.43
CA ALA A 68 -1.87 1.90 3.03
C ALA A 68 -2.35 2.79 4.18
N LEU A 69 -2.50 2.21 5.37
CA LEU A 69 -2.86 2.96 6.57
C LEU A 69 -1.75 3.92 7.00
N ALA A 70 -0.51 3.45 7.08
CA ALA A 70 0.64 4.26 7.45
C ALA A 70 0.84 5.44 6.47
N ALA A 71 0.65 5.21 5.16
CA ALA A 71 0.73 6.27 4.16
C ALA A 71 -0.31 7.38 4.39
N ALA A 72 -1.54 7.02 4.79
CA ALA A 72 -2.57 8.01 5.14
C ALA A 72 -2.14 8.84 6.37
N TRP A 73 -1.54 8.21 7.38
CA TRP A 73 -0.99 8.89 8.56
C TRP A 73 0.19 9.81 8.22
N CYS A 74 1.15 9.34 7.42
CA CYS A 74 2.31 10.13 6.97
C CYS A 74 1.90 11.36 6.15
N ARG A 75 0.78 11.29 5.44
CA ARG A 75 0.19 12.41 4.67
C ARG A 75 -0.68 13.33 5.52
N HIS A 76 -0.77 13.09 6.83
CA HIS A 76 -1.66 13.81 7.76
C HIS A 76 -3.15 13.72 7.41
N ASP A 77 -3.57 12.75 6.58
CA ASP A 77 -4.97 12.51 6.25
C ASP A 77 -5.60 11.58 7.31
N HIS A 78 -5.77 12.12 8.51
CA HIS A 78 -6.35 11.40 9.63
C HIS A 78 -7.79 10.94 9.36
N LYS A 79 -8.52 11.66 8.49
CA LYS A 79 -9.88 11.27 8.11
C LYS A 79 -9.84 9.99 7.28
N LEU A 80 -8.94 9.91 6.30
CA LEU A 80 -8.72 8.70 5.53
C LEU A 80 -8.27 7.54 6.40
N ALA A 81 -7.28 7.76 7.27
CA ALA A 81 -6.78 6.72 8.17
C ALA A 81 -7.91 6.13 9.04
N ASN A 82 -8.75 6.98 9.64
CA ASN A 82 -9.91 6.55 10.41
C ASN A 82 -10.95 5.80 9.56
N ASN A 83 -11.17 6.24 8.32
CA ASN A 83 -12.08 5.55 7.41
C ASN A 83 -11.57 4.15 7.05
N LEU A 84 -10.27 3.99 6.81
CA LEU A 84 -9.66 2.67 6.56
C LEU A 84 -9.87 1.75 7.76
N LEU A 85 -9.60 2.22 8.99
CA LEU A 85 -9.80 1.43 10.21
C LEU A 85 -11.24 1.01 10.45
N ARG A 86 -12.23 1.78 9.98
CA ARG A 86 -13.66 1.41 10.04
C ARG A 86 -14.01 0.24 9.10
N HIS A 87 -13.22 0.01 8.06
CA HIS A 87 -13.40 -1.13 7.15
C HIS A 87 -12.76 -2.37 7.74
N ARG A 88 -13.44 -2.95 8.74
CA ARG A 88 -12.94 -4.07 9.56
C ARG A 88 -12.38 -5.24 8.72
N ARG A 89 -13.02 -5.58 7.59
CA ARG A 89 -12.57 -6.66 6.67
C ARG A 89 -11.17 -6.45 6.11
N LEU A 90 -10.72 -5.22 5.97
CA LEU A 90 -9.35 -4.94 5.54
C LEU A 90 -8.32 -5.31 6.62
N PHE A 91 -8.69 -5.35 7.90
CA PHE A 91 -7.72 -5.47 9.01
C PHE A 91 -8.00 -6.61 10.01
N THR A 92 -9.04 -7.42 9.80
CA THR A 92 -9.31 -8.67 10.53
C THR A 92 -8.96 -9.87 9.68
#